data_AF-M7VTJ4-F1
#
_entry.id   AF-M7VTJ4-F1
#
_cell.length_a   1.000
_cell.length_b   1.000
_cell.length_c   1.000
_cell.angle_alpha   90.00
_cell.angle_beta   90.00
_cell.angle_gamma   90.00
#
_symmetry.space_group_name_H-M   'P 1'
#
loop_
_entity.id
_entity.type
_entity.pdbx_description
1 polymer ?
#
loop_
_entity_poly.entity_id
_entity_poly.type
_entity_poly.pdbx_seq_one_letter_code
_entity_poly.pdbx_strand_id
1 'polypeptide(L)'
;MKQVKPRRCMNNTEKTIKSQRLISALTFSSSFYESIQPSSEKVQFYTSQKIERSKSAPKLFIEEKEEVYLINPFINAQHQPFYCSQEISTISVENFLKYLTKNNIVVDCRYPYEYEGGHVIGALNLWNPGLLFEYLKNNLEQILRMQSIIIFYCEFSKTRAPSLARQLRRFDLVRNKQSCFKEVYLLEGGFNELYSLNPSCIEGSYVEMNDYRYSERMLLYYKICTNYKIVNKLNCLLFS
;
A
#
# COMPACT_ATOMS: atom_id res chain seq x y z
N MET A 1 -24.75 0.47 -38.12
CA MET A 1 -23.30 0.22 -38.32
C MET A 1 -22.59 0.45 -36.98
N LYS A 2 -21.98 -0.59 -36.38
CA LYS A 2 -21.20 -0.42 -35.13
C LYS A 2 -19.89 0.28 -35.45
N GLN A 3 -19.65 1.46 -34.87
CA GLN A 3 -18.35 2.14 -34.99
C GLN A 3 -17.28 1.31 -34.28
N VAL A 4 -16.33 0.78 -35.05
CA VAL A 4 -15.13 0.14 -34.52
C VAL A 4 -14.21 1.25 -34.05
N LYS A 5 -14.00 1.37 -32.72
CA LYS A 5 -12.98 2.27 -32.16
C LYS A 5 -11.60 1.81 -32.65
N PRO A 6 -10.72 2.75 -33.08
CA PRO A 6 -9.42 2.38 -33.62
C PRO A 6 -8.56 1.77 -32.50
N ARG A 7 -7.90 0.64 -32.79
CA ARG A 7 -6.89 0.05 -31.90
C ARG A 7 -5.70 1.02 -31.84
N ARG A 8 -5.55 1.71 -30.71
CA ARG A 8 -4.40 2.57 -30.43
C ARG A 8 -3.15 1.71 -30.34
N CYS A 9 -2.19 1.93 -31.24
CA CYS A 9 -0.87 1.32 -31.16
C CYS A 9 -0.15 1.85 -29.92
N MET A 10 0.37 0.92 -29.12
CA MET A 10 1.11 1.26 -27.90
C MET A 10 2.42 1.96 -28.23
N ASN A 11 2.71 3.08 -27.54
CA ASN A 11 3.99 3.75 -27.65
C ASN A 11 5.09 2.99 -26.88
N ASN A 12 6.37 3.30 -27.16
CA ASN A 12 7.50 2.54 -26.60
C ASN A 12 7.57 2.63 -25.06
N THR A 13 7.11 3.73 -24.46
CA THR A 13 6.98 3.88 -23.01
C THR A 13 5.94 2.92 -22.44
N GLU A 14 4.75 2.84 -23.04
CA GLU A 14 3.71 1.88 -22.66
C GLU A 14 4.17 0.42 -22.84
N LYS A 15 5.01 0.14 -23.86
CA LYS A 15 5.60 -1.20 -24.08
C LYS A 15 6.63 -1.56 -23.00
N THR A 16 7.48 -0.63 -22.59
CA THR A 16 8.47 -0.82 -21.52
C THR A 16 7.79 -0.96 -20.15
N ILE A 17 6.76 -0.16 -19.88
CA ILE A 17 5.91 -0.31 -18.68
C ILE A 17 5.23 -1.67 -18.69
N LYS A 18 4.73 -2.15 -19.85
CA LYS A 18 4.17 -3.51 -19.98
C LYS A 18 5.18 -4.66 -19.87
N SER A 19 6.45 -4.47 -20.20
CA SER A 19 7.46 -5.53 -20.01
C SER A 19 7.92 -5.60 -18.55
N GLN A 20 8.03 -4.46 -17.86
CA GLN A 20 8.26 -4.41 -16.41
C GLN A 20 7.09 -5.04 -15.62
N ARG A 21 5.84 -4.87 -16.09
CA ARG A 21 4.62 -5.52 -15.55
C ARG A 21 4.74 -7.04 -15.44
N LEU A 22 5.36 -7.71 -16.41
CA LEU A 22 5.49 -9.17 -16.39
C LEU A 22 6.40 -9.65 -15.26
N ILE A 23 7.46 -8.90 -14.96
CA ILE A 23 8.44 -9.31 -13.94
C ILE A 23 7.91 -9.06 -12.52
N SER A 24 7.15 -7.99 -12.28
CA SER A 24 6.59 -7.69 -10.95
C SER A 24 5.28 -8.42 -10.63
N ALA A 25 4.42 -8.66 -11.63
CA ALA A 25 3.17 -9.40 -11.42
C ALA A 25 3.38 -10.93 -11.34
N LEU A 26 4.44 -11.47 -11.95
CA LEU A 26 4.78 -12.90 -11.82
C LEU A 26 5.39 -13.25 -10.45
N THR A 27 5.93 -12.28 -9.71
CA THR A 27 6.55 -12.51 -8.39
C THR A 27 5.62 -12.29 -7.20
N PHE A 28 4.45 -11.68 -7.40
CA PHE A 28 3.42 -11.51 -6.36
C PHE A 28 2.20 -12.35 -6.74
N SER A 29 1.99 -13.52 -6.13
CA SER A 29 0.97 -14.45 -6.61
C SER A 29 -0.45 -13.84 -6.50
N SER A 30 -1.19 -13.87 -7.60
CA SER A 30 -2.62 -13.47 -7.67
C SER A 30 -3.45 -14.16 -6.59
N SER A 31 -3.11 -15.41 -6.26
CA SER A 31 -3.79 -16.21 -5.23
C SER A 31 -3.70 -15.61 -3.82
N PHE A 32 -2.62 -14.89 -3.52
CA PHE A 32 -2.42 -14.30 -2.20
C PHE A 32 -3.18 -12.97 -2.05
N TYR A 33 -3.16 -12.14 -3.11
CA TYR A 33 -3.94 -10.90 -3.14
C TYR A 33 -5.44 -11.20 -2.98
N GLU A 34 -5.93 -12.26 -3.65
CA GLU A 34 -7.32 -12.74 -3.51
C GLU A 34 -7.62 -13.28 -2.10
N SER A 35 -6.65 -13.84 -1.38
CA SER A 35 -6.85 -14.39 -0.02
C SER A 35 -6.99 -13.32 1.07
N ILE A 36 -6.44 -12.12 0.84
CA ILE A 36 -6.45 -11.01 1.81
C ILE A 36 -7.58 -10.02 1.55
N GLN A 37 -8.11 -9.95 0.32
CA GLN A 37 -9.30 -9.14 0.06
C GLN A 37 -10.53 -9.81 0.70
N PRO A 38 -11.25 -9.14 1.61
CA PRO A 38 -12.48 -9.70 2.15
C PRO A 38 -13.48 -9.89 0.99
N SER A 39 -13.95 -11.12 0.80
CA SER A 39 -14.95 -11.46 -0.22
C SER A 39 -16.25 -10.68 -0.01
N SER A 40 -17.02 -10.46 -1.08
CA SER A 40 -18.33 -9.80 -1.01
C SER A 40 -19.27 -10.44 0.02
N GLU A 41 -19.19 -11.76 0.20
CA GLU A 41 -19.93 -12.52 1.22
C GLU A 41 -19.45 -12.23 2.65
N LYS A 42 -18.13 -12.12 2.88
CA LYS A 42 -17.58 -11.69 4.18
C LYS A 42 -17.98 -10.25 4.50
N VAL A 43 -18.00 -9.37 3.50
CA VAL A 43 -18.50 -7.99 3.63
C VAL A 43 -19.97 -7.97 4.03
N GLN A 44 -20.82 -8.81 3.41
CA GLN A 44 -22.23 -8.99 3.80
C GLN A 44 -22.38 -9.55 5.22
N PHE A 45 -21.49 -10.43 5.66
CA PHE A 45 -21.51 -10.96 7.03
C PHE A 45 -21.22 -9.86 8.07
N TYR A 46 -20.25 -8.99 7.82
CA TYR A 46 -19.94 -7.85 8.71
C TYR A 46 -21.05 -6.78 8.74
N THR A 47 -21.80 -6.60 7.66
CA THR A 47 -22.95 -5.67 7.60
C THR A 47 -24.24 -6.26 8.17
N SER A 48 -24.40 -7.60 8.11
CA SER A 48 -25.55 -8.31 8.67
C SER A 48 -25.48 -8.48 10.20
N GLN A 49 -24.28 -8.43 10.79
CA GLN A 49 -24.13 -8.19 12.23
C GLN A 49 -24.60 -6.76 12.52
N LYS A 50 -25.91 -6.59 12.76
CA LYS A 50 -26.49 -5.38 13.35
C LYS A 50 -25.59 -4.95 14.50
N ILE A 51 -24.96 -3.79 14.34
CA ILE A 51 -24.28 -3.08 15.42
C ILE A 51 -25.37 -2.66 16.40
N GLU A 52 -25.77 -3.57 17.29
CA GLU A 52 -26.53 -3.20 18.46
C GLU A 52 -25.63 -2.30 19.32
N ARG A 53 -26.02 -1.03 19.37
CA ARG A 53 -25.43 -0.02 20.25
C ARG A 53 -25.65 -0.44 21.70
N SER A 54 -24.75 -1.23 22.27
CA SER A 54 -24.66 -1.43 23.72
C SER A 54 -23.50 -0.61 24.28
N LYS A 55 -23.73 0.01 25.45
CA LYS A 55 -22.80 0.94 26.14
C LYS A 55 -21.63 0.22 26.86
N SER A 56 -21.26 -0.97 26.42
CA SER A 56 -20.13 -1.73 26.93
C SER A 56 -19.42 -2.43 25.79
N ALA A 57 -18.09 -2.49 25.86
CA ALA A 57 -17.26 -3.07 24.82
C ALA A 57 -17.76 -4.49 24.44
N PRO A 58 -18.04 -4.76 23.16
CA PRO A 58 -18.54 -6.07 22.74
C PRO A 58 -17.47 -7.12 23.01
N LYS A 59 -17.85 -8.12 23.81
CA LYS A 59 -17.04 -9.31 24.09
C LYS A 59 -17.17 -10.23 22.88
N LEU A 60 -16.18 -10.19 22.00
CA LEU A 60 -16.12 -11.02 20.80
C LEU A 60 -15.71 -12.45 21.22
N PHE A 61 -16.69 -13.34 21.36
CA PHE A 61 -16.44 -14.78 21.37
C PHE A 61 -16.27 -15.22 19.91
N ILE A 62 -15.04 -15.52 19.50
CA ILE A 62 -14.74 -16.16 18.23
C ILE A 62 -14.53 -17.64 18.53
N GLU A 63 -15.40 -18.50 18.00
CA GLU A 63 -15.18 -19.94 17.96
C GLU A 63 -14.00 -20.26 17.03
N GLU A 64 -13.15 -21.17 17.49
CA GLU A 64 -11.83 -21.51 16.97
C GLU A 64 -11.83 -21.83 15.46
N LYS A 65 -11.02 -21.10 14.68
CA LYS A 65 -10.02 -21.67 13.75
C LYS A 65 -9.15 -20.58 13.10
N GLU A 66 -7.86 -20.73 13.35
CA GLU A 66 -6.70 -20.01 12.79
C GLU A 66 -6.65 -18.50 13.04
N GLU A 67 -6.13 -18.14 14.21
CA GLU A 67 -5.61 -16.81 14.49
C GLU A 67 -4.37 -16.56 13.62
N VAL A 68 -4.56 -15.93 12.45
CA VAL A 68 -3.45 -15.33 11.71
C VAL A 68 -3.04 -14.06 12.44
N TYR A 69 -2.19 -14.22 13.46
CA TYR A 69 -1.43 -13.10 13.99
C TYR A 69 -0.46 -12.66 12.89
N LEU A 70 -0.70 -11.50 12.29
CA LEU A 70 0.33 -10.75 11.58
C LEU A 70 1.33 -10.23 12.63
N ILE A 71 2.09 -11.15 13.23
CA ILE A 71 3.18 -10.86 14.14
C ILE A 71 4.19 -10.08 13.31
N ASN A 72 4.45 -8.83 13.68
CA ASN A 72 5.58 -8.09 13.17
C ASN A 72 6.84 -8.92 13.49
N PRO A 73 7.56 -9.46 12.48
CA PRO A 73 8.63 -10.43 12.70
C PRO A 73 9.86 -9.83 13.44
N PHE A 74 9.80 -8.57 13.87
CA PHE A 74 10.90 -7.84 14.49
C PHE A 74 10.64 -7.39 15.94
N ILE A 75 9.67 -7.98 16.64
CA ILE A 75 9.39 -7.68 18.06
C ILE A 75 10.60 -7.98 18.99
N ASN A 76 11.62 -8.72 18.54
CA ASN A 76 12.83 -9.02 19.33
C ASN A 76 14.03 -8.07 19.14
N ALA A 77 13.90 -6.95 18.42
CA ALA A 77 14.98 -5.97 18.36
C ALA A 77 14.92 -5.05 19.59
N GLN A 78 15.89 -5.24 20.49
CA GLN A 78 16.09 -4.51 21.74
C GLN A 78 15.66 -3.03 21.68
N HIS A 79 14.87 -2.66 22.68
CA HIS A 79 14.32 -1.34 22.97
C HIS A 79 15.34 -0.20 22.81
N GLN A 80 15.29 0.46 21.65
CA GLN A 80 15.64 1.87 21.52
C GLN A 80 14.53 2.52 20.69
N PRO A 81 13.91 3.63 21.12
CA PRO A 81 13.04 4.41 20.26
C PRO A 81 13.90 4.99 19.14
N PHE A 82 14.08 4.24 18.06
CA PHE A 82 14.79 4.71 16.89
C PHE A 82 13.91 5.77 16.22
N TYR A 83 14.15 7.02 16.61
CA TYR A 83 13.74 8.18 15.84
C TYR A 83 14.53 8.11 14.53
N CYS A 84 13.92 7.52 13.51
CA CYS A 84 14.38 7.70 12.15
C CYS A 84 14.14 9.18 11.81
N SER A 85 15.20 9.99 11.95
CA SER A 85 15.23 11.42 11.65
C SER A 85 15.47 11.72 10.17
N GLN A 86 15.62 10.69 9.33
CA GLN A 86 15.72 10.89 7.89
C GLN A 86 14.38 11.39 7.36
N GLU A 87 14.36 12.68 7.05
CA GLU A 87 13.30 13.31 6.30
C GLU A 87 13.17 12.63 4.95
N ILE A 88 11.96 12.17 4.64
CA ILE A 88 11.69 11.51 3.36
C ILE A 88 11.41 12.62 2.35
N SER A 89 12.27 12.72 1.35
CA SER A 89 12.15 13.77 0.32
C SER A 89 10.86 13.61 -0.48
N THR A 90 10.25 14.74 -0.84
CA THR A 90 9.13 14.80 -1.79
C THR A 90 9.65 14.99 -3.21
N ILE A 91 8.88 14.55 -4.20
CA ILE A 91 9.13 14.80 -5.62
C ILE A 91 7.86 15.33 -6.29
N SER A 92 8.04 16.29 -7.20
CA SER A 92 6.96 16.83 -8.01
C SER A 92 6.41 15.78 -8.99
N VAL A 93 5.21 16.03 -9.52
CA VAL A 93 4.63 15.21 -10.59
C VAL A 93 5.55 15.12 -11.81
N GLU A 94 6.21 16.21 -12.21
CA GLU A 94 7.13 16.19 -13.35
C GLU A 94 8.31 15.22 -13.13
N ASN A 95 8.92 15.25 -11.94
CA ASN A 95 10.02 14.36 -11.60
C ASN A 95 9.56 12.91 -11.42
N PHE A 96 8.36 12.70 -10.89
CA PHE A 96 7.73 11.39 -10.82
C PHE A 96 7.61 10.74 -12.20
N LEU A 97 7.13 11.49 -13.20
CA LEU A 97 6.98 10.97 -14.57
C LEU A 97 8.33 10.58 -15.19
N LYS A 98 9.41 11.30 -14.88
CA LYS A 98 10.77 10.93 -15.30
C LYS A 98 11.19 9.59 -14.66
N TYR A 99 10.86 9.39 -13.38
CA TYR A 99 11.18 8.15 -12.66
C TYR A 99 10.38 6.93 -13.09
N LEU A 100 9.19 7.10 -13.66
CA LEU A 100 8.42 5.97 -14.23
C LEU A 100 9.17 5.20 -15.31
N THR A 101 10.16 5.81 -15.98
CA THR A 101 11.00 5.16 -16.99
C THR A 101 12.25 4.47 -16.44
N LYS A 102 12.55 4.69 -15.15
CA LYS A 102 13.70 4.08 -14.45
C LYS A 102 13.29 2.78 -13.75
N ASN A 103 14.25 2.09 -13.14
CA ASN A 103 13.96 1.00 -12.23
C ASN A 103 13.33 1.56 -10.94
N ASN A 104 12.03 1.40 -10.79
CA ASN A 104 11.24 1.98 -9.71
C ASN A 104 10.25 0.97 -9.11
N ILE A 105 9.76 1.30 -7.92
CA ILE A 105 8.66 0.63 -7.23
C ILE A 105 7.72 1.74 -6.78
N VAL A 106 6.57 1.84 -7.43
CA VAL A 106 5.52 2.78 -7.05
C VAL A 106 4.56 2.10 -6.09
N VAL A 107 4.36 2.70 -4.92
CA VAL A 107 3.52 2.18 -3.83
C VAL A 107 2.31 3.09 -3.61
N ASP A 108 1.14 2.59 -4.01
CA ASP A 108 -0.14 3.22 -3.69
C ASP A 108 -0.59 2.80 -2.28
N CYS A 109 -0.55 3.76 -1.35
CA CYS A 109 -0.91 3.58 0.04
C CYS A 109 -2.41 3.81 0.32
N ARG A 110 -3.22 4.06 -0.72
CA ARG A 110 -4.68 4.21 -0.59
C ARG A 110 -5.36 2.88 -0.33
N TYR A 111 -6.59 2.90 0.16
CA TYR A 111 -7.34 1.67 0.36
C TYR A 111 -7.67 0.98 -0.97
N PRO A 112 -7.89 -0.35 -0.97
CA PRO A 112 -8.12 -1.10 -2.19
C PRO A 112 -9.23 -0.54 -3.09
N TYR A 113 -10.35 -0.04 -2.54
CA TYR A 113 -11.42 0.53 -3.37
C TYR A 113 -11.00 1.82 -4.12
N GLU A 114 -10.12 2.63 -3.53
CA GLU A 114 -9.56 3.81 -4.19
C GLU A 114 -8.63 3.39 -5.33
N TYR A 115 -7.81 2.36 -5.10
CA TYR A 115 -6.88 1.80 -6.09
C TYR A 115 -7.62 1.11 -7.24
N GLU A 116 -8.60 0.26 -6.95
CA GLU A 116 -9.47 -0.40 -7.93
C GLU A 116 -10.23 0.61 -8.79
N GLY A 117 -10.66 1.72 -8.20
CA GLY A 117 -11.29 2.82 -8.91
C GLY A 117 -10.38 3.44 -9.95
N GLY A 118 -9.11 3.62 -9.60
CA GLY A 118 -8.05 3.95 -10.53
C GLY A 118 -6.73 4.27 -9.84
N HIS A 119 -5.61 3.97 -10.48
CA HIS A 119 -4.26 4.04 -9.90
C HIS A 119 -3.18 4.26 -10.96
N VAL A 120 -1.96 4.58 -10.55
CA VAL A 120 -0.82 4.67 -11.47
C VAL A 120 -0.53 3.31 -12.08
N ILE A 121 -0.39 3.24 -13.40
CA ILE A 121 -0.13 1.99 -14.12
C ILE A 121 1.09 1.28 -13.52
N GLY A 122 0.89 0.05 -13.03
CA GLY A 122 1.96 -0.79 -12.46
C GLY A 122 2.31 -0.50 -10.99
N ALA A 123 1.60 0.42 -10.32
CA ALA A 123 1.77 0.64 -8.90
C ALA A 123 1.29 -0.56 -8.06
N LEU A 124 1.98 -0.83 -6.97
CA LEU A 124 1.61 -1.84 -5.97
C LEU A 124 0.68 -1.23 -4.93
N ASN A 125 -0.46 -1.87 -4.65
CA ASN A 125 -1.35 -1.41 -3.59
C ASN A 125 -0.93 -1.99 -2.22
N LEU A 126 -0.05 -1.28 -1.52
CA LEU A 126 0.39 -1.62 -0.17
C LEU A 126 -0.19 -0.59 0.81
N TRP A 127 -1.36 -0.88 1.36
CA TRP A 127 -2.14 0.10 2.13
C TRP A 127 -1.96 0.01 3.65
N ASN A 128 -1.18 -0.96 4.13
CA ASN A 128 -0.83 -1.11 5.53
C ASN A 128 0.61 -1.65 5.70
N PRO A 129 1.23 -1.51 6.90
CA PRO A 129 2.61 -1.93 7.13
C PRO A 129 2.83 -3.44 6.98
N GLY A 130 1.84 -4.29 7.29
CA GLY A 130 1.96 -5.74 7.13
C GLY A 130 2.25 -6.13 5.68
N LEU A 131 1.46 -5.58 4.74
CA LEU A 131 1.66 -5.79 3.30
C LEU A 131 3.02 -5.26 2.82
N LEU A 132 3.47 -4.11 3.33
CA LEU A 132 4.79 -3.58 3.01
C LEU A 132 5.89 -4.56 3.44
N PHE A 133 5.87 -5.01 4.70
CA PHE A 133 6.93 -5.87 5.21
C PHE A 133 6.95 -7.24 4.55
N GLU A 134 5.78 -7.76 4.20
CA GLU A 134 5.69 -9.00 3.43
C GLU A 134 6.26 -8.84 2.02
N TYR A 135 5.88 -7.77 1.31
CA TYR A 135 6.45 -7.49 0.00
C TYR A 135 7.98 -7.37 0.06
N LEU A 136 8.51 -6.67 1.08
CA LEU A 136 9.95 -6.56 1.30
C LEU A 136 10.58 -7.93 1.58
N LYS A 137 10.00 -8.74 2.48
CA LYS A 137 10.51 -10.08 2.81
C LYS A 137 10.68 -10.95 1.56
N ASN A 138 9.72 -10.92 0.65
CA ASN A 138 9.71 -11.76 -0.54
C ASN A 138 10.59 -11.22 -1.68
N ASN A 139 10.90 -9.92 -1.70
CA ASN A 139 11.56 -9.27 -2.83
C ASN A 139 12.88 -8.57 -2.46
N LEU A 140 13.33 -8.66 -1.22
CA LEU A 140 14.42 -7.83 -0.69
C LEU A 140 15.67 -7.89 -1.56
N GLU A 141 16.18 -9.10 -1.81
CA GLU A 141 17.41 -9.31 -2.59
C GLU A 141 17.32 -8.69 -3.98
N GLN A 142 16.17 -8.81 -4.64
CA GLN A 142 15.95 -8.22 -5.95
C GLN A 142 15.92 -6.69 -5.87
N ILE A 143 15.24 -6.12 -4.88
CA ILE A 143 15.15 -4.66 -4.70
C ILE A 143 16.55 -4.07 -4.48
N LEU A 144 17.36 -4.71 -3.64
CA LEU A 144 18.73 -4.26 -3.34
C LEU A 144 19.66 -4.40 -4.54
N ARG A 145 19.59 -5.54 -5.25
CA ARG A 145 20.40 -5.78 -6.46
C ARG A 145 20.11 -4.77 -7.56
N MET A 146 18.84 -4.43 -7.74
CA MET A 146 18.41 -3.51 -8.79
C MET A 146 18.51 -2.03 -8.37
N GLN A 147 18.77 -1.74 -7.09
CA GLN A 147 18.81 -0.40 -6.52
C GLN A 147 17.56 0.42 -6.87
N SER A 148 16.38 -0.19 -6.70
CA SER A 148 15.12 0.41 -7.13
C SER A 148 14.79 1.69 -6.36
N ILE A 149 14.32 2.71 -7.09
CA ILE A 149 13.72 3.91 -6.51
C ILE A 149 12.35 3.53 -5.95
N ILE A 150 12.06 3.85 -4.68
CA ILE A 150 10.74 3.56 -4.09
C ILE A 150 9.97 4.86 -3.92
N ILE A 151 8.78 4.93 -4.52
CA ILE A 151 7.95 6.14 -4.49
C ILE A 151 6.62 5.79 -3.86
N PHE A 152 6.31 6.43 -2.74
CA PHE A 152 5.03 6.27 -2.05
C PHE A 152 4.09 7.42 -2.43
N TYR A 153 2.81 7.11 -2.61
CA TYR A 153 1.75 8.11 -2.69
C TYR A 153 0.49 7.64 -1.97
N CYS A 154 -0.36 8.58 -1.57
CA CYS A 154 -1.76 8.27 -1.24
C CYS A 154 -2.66 9.27 -1.97
N GLU A 155 -3.87 9.55 -1.50
CA GLU A 155 -4.75 10.52 -2.16
C GLU A 155 -4.08 11.92 -2.27
N PHE A 156 -3.57 12.43 -1.15
CA PHE A 156 -2.88 13.73 -1.07
C PHE A 156 -1.41 13.62 -0.60
N SER A 157 -0.90 12.42 -0.38
CA SER A 157 0.43 12.12 0.21
C SER A 157 0.74 12.78 1.57
N LYS A 158 -0.28 13.17 2.36
CA LYS A 158 -0.08 13.87 3.66
C LYS A 158 -0.01 12.97 4.90
N THR A 159 -0.58 11.76 4.85
CA THR A 159 -0.71 10.92 6.06
C THR A 159 -0.34 9.47 5.81
N ARG A 160 -1.05 8.78 4.91
CA ARG A 160 -0.87 7.33 4.66
C ARG A 160 0.51 7.03 4.07
N ALA A 161 0.90 7.73 3.01
CA ALA A 161 2.22 7.57 2.38
C ALA A 161 3.41 7.94 3.30
N PRO A 162 3.45 9.10 3.97
CA PRO A 162 4.52 9.42 4.93
C PRO A 162 4.58 8.42 6.10
N SER A 163 3.43 7.89 6.54
CA SER A 163 3.40 6.86 7.57
C SER A 163 4.09 5.58 7.11
N LEU A 164 3.77 5.10 5.91
CA LEU A 164 4.30 3.83 5.39
C LEU A 164 5.77 3.94 4.99
N ALA A 165 6.17 5.05 4.37
CA ALA A 165 7.56 5.32 4.04
C ALA A 165 8.46 5.39 5.31
N ARG A 166 7.95 5.91 6.43
CA ARG A 166 8.66 5.85 7.72
C ARG A 166 8.81 4.41 8.25
N GLN A 167 7.85 3.53 7.99
CA GLN A 167 7.98 2.11 8.35
C GLN A 167 9.08 1.44 7.54
N LEU A 168 9.17 1.72 6.23
CA LEU A 168 10.28 1.27 5.40
C LEU A 168 11.63 1.75 5.95
N ARG A 169 11.73 3.03 6.33
CA ARG A 169 12.96 3.61 6.88
C ARG A 169 13.37 3.00 8.22
N ARG A 170 12.40 2.69 9.09
CA ARG A 170 12.68 1.93 10.33
C ARG A 170 13.19 0.53 10.03
N PHE A 171 12.58 -0.17 9.08
CA PHE A 171 13.04 -1.48 8.64
C PHE A 171 14.46 -1.44 8.06
N ASP A 172 14.82 -0.36 7.37
CA ASP A 172 16.17 -0.13 6.84
C ASP A 172 17.23 -0.02 7.96
N LEU A 173 16.91 0.76 9.01
CA LEU A 173 17.80 1.00 10.16
C LEU A 173 18.08 -0.25 11.00
N VAL A 174 17.08 -1.14 11.15
CA VAL A 174 17.23 -2.38 11.93
C VAL A 174 18.19 -3.36 11.24
N ARG A 175 18.29 -3.32 9.90
CA ARG A 175 19.12 -4.27 9.14
C ARG A 175 20.58 -3.84 8.97
N ASN A 176 20.89 -2.54 8.94
CA ASN A 176 22.25 -2.07 8.69
C ASN A 176 22.46 -0.60 9.09
N LYS A 177 23.68 -0.23 9.51
CA LYS A 177 24.07 1.19 9.71
C LYS A 177 24.09 2.01 8.41
N GLN A 178 23.98 1.36 7.25
CA GLN A 178 23.98 1.98 5.92
C GLN A 178 22.64 1.72 5.23
N SER A 179 22.01 2.78 4.72
CA SER A 179 20.67 2.73 4.12
C SER A 179 20.64 1.84 2.87
N CYS A 180 19.91 0.72 2.95
CA CYS A 180 19.71 -0.23 1.86
C CYS A 180 18.81 0.34 0.76
N PHE A 181 17.88 1.24 1.14
CA PHE A 181 16.99 1.93 0.21
C PHE A 181 17.44 3.39 0.00
N LYS A 182 18.42 3.63 -0.87
CA LYS A 182 19.00 4.98 -1.02
C LYS A 182 17.98 6.03 -1.50
N GLU A 183 17.13 5.66 -2.45
CA GLU A 183 16.16 6.56 -3.08
C GLU A 183 14.73 6.18 -2.64
N VAL A 184 14.19 6.91 -1.66
CA VAL A 184 12.77 6.81 -1.26
C VAL A 184 12.14 8.18 -1.29
N TYR A 185 11.01 8.29 -1.98
CA TYR A 185 10.32 9.55 -2.20
C TYR A 185 8.83 9.48 -1.85
N LEU A 186 8.28 10.65 -1.54
CA LEU A 186 6.84 10.90 -1.52
C LEU A 186 6.44 11.66 -2.78
N LEU A 187 5.41 11.20 -3.49
CA LEU A 187 4.82 11.99 -4.58
C LEU A 187 4.07 13.18 -4.00
N GLU A 188 4.53 14.40 -4.29
CA GLU A 188 3.87 15.64 -3.92
C GLU A 188 2.45 15.69 -4.52
N GLY A 189 1.48 16.19 -3.73
CA GLY A 189 0.06 16.24 -4.13
C GLY A 189 -0.68 14.91 -4.21
N GLY A 190 0.06 13.80 -4.19
CA GLY A 190 -0.49 12.44 -4.27
C GLY A 190 -1.23 12.14 -5.56
N PHE A 191 -2.13 11.17 -5.49
CA PHE A 191 -2.92 10.73 -6.64
C PHE A 191 -3.85 11.83 -7.16
N ASN A 192 -4.36 12.70 -6.29
CA ASN A 192 -5.26 13.79 -6.67
C ASN A 192 -4.61 14.76 -7.67
N GLU A 193 -3.41 15.26 -7.35
CA GLU A 193 -2.67 16.17 -8.22
C GLU A 193 -2.19 15.47 -9.49
N LEU A 194 -1.65 14.24 -9.35
CA LEU A 194 -1.20 13.45 -10.49
C LEU A 194 -2.33 13.16 -11.48
N TYR A 195 -3.52 12.81 -10.99
CA TYR A 195 -4.68 12.56 -11.83
C TYR A 195 -5.12 13.79 -12.61
N SER A 196 -5.03 14.96 -11.98
CA SER A 196 -5.37 16.24 -12.60
C SER A 196 -4.35 16.66 -13.66
N LEU A 197 -3.06 16.46 -13.38
CA LEU A 197 -1.98 16.94 -14.25
C LEU A 197 -1.58 15.96 -15.36
N ASN A 198 -1.62 14.65 -15.10
CA ASN A 198 -1.22 13.66 -16.10
C ASN A 198 -2.01 12.33 -16.03
N PRO A 199 -3.26 12.32 -16.51
CA PRO A 199 -4.09 11.10 -16.53
C PRO A 199 -3.55 10.00 -17.45
N SER A 200 -2.56 10.29 -18.31
CA SER A 200 -2.00 9.31 -19.25
C SER A 200 -1.26 8.14 -18.58
N CYS A 201 -0.78 8.33 -17.36
CA CYS A 201 -0.07 7.31 -16.58
C CYS A 201 -0.99 6.55 -15.60
N ILE A 202 -2.31 6.71 -15.74
CA ILE A 202 -3.32 6.19 -14.80
C ILE A 202 -4.21 5.18 -15.51
N GLU A 203 -4.54 4.11 -14.81
CA GLU A 203 -5.57 3.16 -15.17
C GLU A 203 -6.81 3.45 -14.32
N GLY A 204 -7.98 3.62 -14.95
CA GLY A 204 -9.24 3.89 -14.24
C GLY A 204 -9.53 5.38 -14.00
N SER A 205 -10.24 5.69 -12.92
CA SER A 205 -10.76 7.00 -12.54
C SER A 205 -10.41 7.37 -11.10
N TYR A 206 -10.50 8.67 -10.78
CA TYR A 206 -10.30 9.15 -9.42
C TYR A 206 -11.46 8.74 -8.51
N VAL A 207 -11.15 8.04 -7.41
CA VAL A 207 -12.08 7.69 -6.33
C VAL A 207 -11.51 8.21 -5.02
N GLU A 208 -12.29 9.04 -4.34
CA GLU A 208 -11.96 9.65 -3.06
C GLU A 208 -12.09 8.65 -1.92
N MET A 209 -11.31 8.84 -0.85
CA MET A 209 -11.40 8.02 0.35
C MET A 209 -12.79 8.12 1.03
N ASN A 210 -13.45 9.28 0.92
CA ASN A 210 -14.74 9.53 1.58
C ASN A 210 -15.93 9.39 0.63
N ASP A 211 -15.76 8.76 -0.54
CA ASP A 211 -16.85 8.51 -1.47
C ASP A 211 -17.93 7.64 -0.80
N TYR A 212 -19.16 8.16 -0.75
CA TYR A 212 -20.28 7.55 -0.03
C TYR A 212 -20.58 6.13 -0.53
N ARG A 213 -20.33 5.85 -1.82
CA ARG A 213 -20.54 4.54 -2.46
C ARG A 213 -19.67 3.45 -1.86
N TYR A 214 -18.58 3.83 -1.18
CA TYR A 214 -17.60 2.91 -0.59
C TYR A 214 -17.48 3.07 0.93
N SER A 215 -18.43 3.73 1.59
CA SER A 215 -18.41 4.02 3.03
C SER A 215 -18.17 2.78 3.90
N GLU A 216 -18.82 1.65 3.60
CA GLU A 216 -18.63 0.38 4.32
C GLU A 216 -17.20 -0.17 4.16
N ARG A 217 -16.66 -0.14 2.93
CA ARG A 217 -15.28 -0.57 2.64
C ARG A 217 -14.27 0.34 3.33
N MET A 218 -14.49 1.65 3.32
CA MET A 218 -13.66 2.62 4.03
C MET A 218 -13.58 2.30 5.52
N LEU A 219 -14.74 2.09 6.18
CA LEU A 219 -14.80 1.73 7.59
C LEU A 219 -14.09 0.40 7.90
N LEU A 220 -14.22 -0.58 7.01
CA LEU A 220 -13.55 -1.88 7.15
C LEU A 220 -12.02 -1.72 7.13
N TYR A 221 -11.46 -1.09 6.09
CA TYR A 221 -10.01 -0.91 6.00
C TYR A 221 -9.45 -0.01 7.11
N TYR A 222 -10.21 1.01 7.54
CA TYR A 222 -9.87 1.82 8.70
C TYR A 222 -9.75 0.99 9.99
N LYS A 223 -10.73 0.10 10.24
CA LYS A 223 -10.70 -0.81 11.41
C LYS A 223 -9.49 -1.75 11.35
N ILE A 224 -9.20 -2.33 10.18
CA ILE A 224 -8.03 -3.21 10.01
C ILE A 224 -6.73 -2.46 10.35
N CYS A 225 -6.53 -1.27 9.79
CA CYS A 225 -5.37 -0.42 10.07
C CYS A 225 -5.27 -0.02 11.55
N THR A 226 -6.40 0.24 12.20
CA THR A 226 -6.45 0.62 13.61
C THR A 226 -6.09 -0.56 14.51
N ASN A 227 -6.67 -1.73 14.25
CA ASN A 227 -6.36 -2.96 14.97
C ASN A 227 -4.88 -3.34 14.82
N TYR A 228 -4.32 -3.23 13.62
CA TYR A 228 -2.89 -3.47 13.40
C TYR A 228 -2.01 -2.58 14.30
N LYS A 229 -2.36 -1.30 14.43
CA LYS A 229 -1.62 -0.37 15.31
C LYS A 229 -1.76 -0.74 16.79
N ILE A 230 -2.96 -1.14 17.22
CA ILE A 230 -3.23 -1.54 18.61
C ILE A 230 -2.42 -2.79 18.96
N VAL A 231 -2.54 -3.84 18.15
CA VAL A 231 -1.83 -5.12 18.37
C VAL A 231 -0.32 -4.89 18.40
N ASN A 232 0.23 -4.14 17.44
CA ASN A 232 1.67 -3.88 17.42
C ASN A 232 2.13 -2.99 18.58
N LYS A 233 1.31 -2.04 19.02
CA LYS A 233 1.62 -1.22 20.21
C LYS A 233 1.61 -2.07 21.49
N LEU A 234 0.63 -2.96 21.64
CA LEU A 234 0.55 -3.88 22.78
C LEU A 234 1.73 -4.85 22.78
N ASN A 235 2.08 -5.40 21.63
CA ASN A 235 3.27 -6.23 21.51
C ASN A 235 4.53 -5.45 21.89
N CYS A 236 4.72 -4.21 21.44
CA CYS A 236 5.84 -3.38 21.91
C CYS A 236 5.87 -3.11 23.42
N LEU A 237 4.75 -3.22 24.13
CA LEU A 237 4.65 -3.00 25.59
C LEU A 237 4.74 -4.31 26.41
N LEU A 238 4.47 -5.46 25.80
CA LEU A 238 4.55 -6.77 26.47
C LEU A 238 5.98 -7.34 26.48
N PHE A 239 6.88 -6.78 25.68
CA PHE A 239 8.30 -7.15 25.61
C PHE A 239 9.24 -6.07 26.19
N SER A 240 8.70 -5.08 26.92
CA SER A 240 9.43 -4.06 27.70
C SER A 240 9.42 -4.38 29.19
#